data_AF-A0A844HIM8-F1
#
_entry.id   AF-A0A844HIM8-F1
#
_cell.length_a   1.000
_cell.length_b   1.000
_cell.length_c   1.000
_cell.angle_alpha   90.00
_cell.angle_beta   90.00
_cell.angle_gamma   90.00
#
_symmetry.space_group_name_H-M   'P 1'
#
loop_
_entity.id
_entity.type
_entity.pdbx_description
1 polymer ?
#
loop_
_entity_poly.entity_id
_entity_poly.type
_entity_poly.pdbx_seq_one_letter_code
_entity_poly.pdbx_strand_id
1 'polypeptide(L)'
;MSHLITLADGEVLDVSAWPLPDGVEDFVLNRSQLAKAFTVTENTITKWMGQGMPALSEGQNGVAYEFQLSHCHAWRQARDDKARARKQRGDQIAAQAALAFRNLDADQEEAEAGLTAEEVRKWSQAEYERNRLAEQRGDLIRADRTRAVMEEVLVMTATSLETLPDYLEMKFGLSTEQVAQVVERTDQLRDEIKAKIDDLLRRPASVVAFGGGRQGEMDI
;
A
#
# COMPACT_ATOMS: atom_id res chain seq x y z
N MET A 1 32.40 -35.19 -14.10
CA MET A 1 31.72 -34.92 -15.39
C MET A 1 31.40 -33.44 -15.42
N SER A 2 31.47 -32.75 -16.56
CA SER A 2 31.18 -31.31 -16.59
C SER A 2 29.74 -31.08 -16.15
N HIS A 3 29.54 -30.42 -15.01
CA HIS A 3 28.22 -30.05 -14.49
C HIS A 3 27.70 -28.75 -15.12
N LEU A 4 28.48 -28.14 -16.01
CA LEU A 4 28.14 -26.91 -16.71
C LEU A 4 27.58 -27.26 -18.09
N ILE A 5 26.42 -26.69 -18.41
CA ILE A 5 25.81 -26.76 -19.74
C ILE A 5 25.66 -25.34 -20.31
N THR A 6 25.81 -25.20 -21.62
CA THR A 6 25.54 -23.95 -22.33
C THR A 6 24.11 -23.98 -22.88
N LEU A 7 23.31 -22.99 -22.53
CA LEU A 7 21.95 -22.82 -23.01
C LEU A 7 21.94 -22.16 -24.40
N ALA A 8 20.77 -22.18 -25.06
CA ALA A 8 20.61 -21.65 -26.42
C ALA A 8 20.87 -20.14 -26.54
N ASP A 9 20.74 -19.39 -25.44
CA ASP A 9 21.04 -17.95 -25.35
C ASP A 9 22.51 -17.66 -25.02
N GLY A 10 23.34 -18.69 -24.86
CA GLY A 10 24.75 -18.58 -24.49
C GLY A 10 25.01 -18.48 -22.99
N GLU A 11 23.96 -18.49 -22.14
CA GLU A 11 24.16 -18.57 -20.68
C GLU A 11 24.73 -19.94 -20.29
N VAL A 12 25.63 -19.95 -19.31
CA VAL A 12 26.17 -21.18 -18.74
C VAL A 12 25.40 -21.50 -17.46
N LEU A 13 24.79 -22.68 -17.40
CA LEU A 13 24.04 -23.18 -16.26
C LEU A 13 24.82 -24.30 -15.56
N ASP A 14 25.01 -24.17 -14.25
CA ASP A 14 25.52 -25.24 -13.40
C ASP A 14 24.38 -26.15 -12.96
N VAL A 15 24.35 -27.36 -13.52
CA VAL A 15 23.37 -28.41 -13.21
C VAL A 15 23.49 -28.87 -11.76
N SER A 16 24.68 -28.79 -11.15
CA SER A 16 24.89 -29.23 -9.76
C SER A 16 24.23 -28.33 -8.73
N ALA A 17 23.88 -27.09 -9.10
CA ALA A 17 23.13 -26.18 -8.23
C ALA A 17 21.66 -26.62 -8.03
N TRP A 18 21.13 -27.47 -8.92
CA TRP A 18 19.76 -28.00 -8.85
C TRP A 18 19.75 -29.51 -9.19
N PRO A 19 20.31 -30.35 -8.31
CA PRO A 19 20.42 -31.78 -8.55
C PRO A 19 19.04 -32.42 -8.65
N LEU A 20 18.98 -33.58 -9.31
CA LEU A 20 17.77 -34.39 -9.31
C LEU A 20 17.43 -34.86 -7.88
N PRO A 21 16.15 -35.07 -7.56
CA PRO A 21 15.75 -35.60 -6.25
C PRO A 21 16.40 -36.96 -5.95
N ASP A 22 16.60 -37.24 -4.66
CA ASP A 22 17.18 -38.51 -4.21
C ASP A 22 16.40 -39.72 -4.76
N GLY A 23 17.13 -40.69 -5.32
CA GLY A 23 16.56 -41.90 -5.92
C GLY A 23 16.06 -41.75 -7.36
N VAL A 24 16.20 -40.57 -7.97
CA VAL A 24 15.91 -40.37 -9.40
C VAL A 24 17.19 -40.54 -10.21
N GLU A 25 17.21 -41.57 -11.05
CA GLU A 25 18.30 -41.78 -12.01
C GLU A 25 18.16 -40.83 -13.21
N ASP A 26 19.30 -40.38 -13.71
CA ASP A 26 19.37 -39.45 -14.84
C ASP A 26 19.38 -40.22 -16.17
N PHE A 27 18.44 -39.89 -17.05
CA PHE A 27 18.25 -40.58 -18.33
C PHE A 27 17.93 -39.62 -19.46
N VAL A 28 18.22 -40.07 -20.69
CA VAL A 28 17.77 -39.41 -21.91
C VAL A 28 16.31 -39.80 -22.16
N LEU A 29 15.44 -38.79 -22.26
CA LEU A 29 14.00 -38.96 -22.44
C LEU A 29 13.55 -38.27 -23.73
N ASN A 30 12.53 -38.84 -24.37
CA ASN A 30 11.79 -38.14 -25.42
C ASN A 30 10.76 -37.17 -24.83
N ARG A 31 10.16 -36.32 -25.67
CA ARG A 31 9.19 -35.29 -25.23
C ARG A 31 8.03 -35.84 -24.37
N SER A 32 7.49 -36.99 -24.74
CA SER A 32 6.35 -37.60 -24.03
C SER A 32 6.76 -38.14 -22.66
N GLN A 33 7.93 -38.77 -22.59
CA GLN A 33 8.51 -39.26 -21.33
C GLN A 33 8.87 -38.11 -20.40
N LEU A 34 9.48 -37.04 -20.92
CA LEU A 34 9.82 -35.85 -20.14
C LEU A 34 8.58 -35.14 -19.59
N ALA A 35 7.51 -35.05 -20.38
CA ALA A 35 6.23 -34.51 -19.95
C ALA A 35 5.65 -35.32 -18.77
N LYS A 36 5.72 -36.65 -18.83
CA LYS A 36 5.32 -37.53 -17.72
C LYS A 36 6.21 -37.35 -16.50
N ALA A 37 7.53 -37.31 -16.67
CA ALA A 37 8.49 -37.13 -15.58
C ALA A 37 8.25 -35.82 -14.80
N PHE A 38 7.91 -34.73 -15.50
CA PHE A 38 7.61 -33.45 -14.87
C PHE A 38 6.14 -33.24 -14.49
N THR A 39 5.26 -34.22 -14.75
CA THR A 39 3.81 -34.12 -14.54
C THR A 39 3.22 -32.89 -15.24
N VAL A 40 3.58 -32.69 -16.50
CA VAL A 40 3.08 -31.60 -17.37
C VAL A 40 2.62 -32.14 -18.73
N THR A 41 2.05 -31.27 -19.56
CA THR A 41 1.63 -31.65 -20.93
C THR A 41 2.80 -31.55 -21.90
N GLU A 42 2.77 -32.30 -23.02
CA GLU A 42 3.76 -32.14 -24.10
C GLU A 42 3.78 -30.72 -24.68
N ASN A 43 2.63 -30.04 -24.71
CA ASN A 43 2.55 -28.64 -25.13
C ASN A 43 3.36 -27.71 -24.20
N THR A 44 3.40 -28.01 -22.90
CA THR A 44 4.23 -27.30 -21.94
C THR A 44 5.71 -27.48 -22.25
N ILE A 45 6.13 -28.71 -22.58
CA ILE A 45 7.51 -29.00 -22.98
C ILE A 45 7.85 -28.26 -24.28
N THR A 46 6.95 -28.25 -25.27
CA THR A 46 7.13 -27.48 -26.51
C THR A 46 7.28 -25.99 -26.25
N LYS A 47 6.49 -25.42 -25.34
CA LYS A 47 6.65 -24.03 -24.91
C LYS A 47 8.01 -23.80 -24.25
N TRP A 48 8.46 -24.70 -23.39
CA TRP A 48 9.75 -24.57 -22.71
C TRP A 48 10.93 -24.66 -23.67
N MET A 49 10.86 -25.49 -24.72
CA MET A 49 11.84 -25.48 -25.80
C MET A 49 11.95 -24.10 -26.45
N GLY A 50 10.82 -23.46 -26.76
CA GLY A 50 10.79 -22.09 -27.29
C GLY A 50 11.31 -21.03 -26.30
N GLN A 51 11.48 -21.37 -25.02
CA GLN A 51 12.07 -20.52 -23.99
C GLN A 51 13.55 -20.83 -23.73
N GLY A 52 14.17 -21.70 -24.54
CA GLY A 52 15.59 -22.07 -24.40
C GLY A 52 15.84 -23.24 -23.46
N MET A 53 14.86 -24.11 -23.20
CA MET A 53 15.08 -25.36 -22.47
C MET A 53 16.09 -26.24 -23.23
N PRO A 54 17.10 -26.81 -22.54
CA PRO A 54 18.16 -27.58 -23.20
C PRO A 54 17.61 -28.87 -23.82
N ALA A 55 18.02 -29.14 -25.06
CA ALA A 55 17.83 -30.40 -25.76
C ALA A 55 19.21 -30.94 -26.18
N LEU A 56 19.41 -32.26 -26.10
CA LEU A 56 20.65 -32.90 -26.55
C LEU A 56 20.69 -33.04 -28.07
N SER A 57 19.53 -33.33 -28.67
CA SER A 57 19.36 -33.49 -30.11
C SER A 57 18.03 -32.87 -30.54
N GLU A 58 18.10 -31.98 -31.53
CA GLU A 58 16.92 -31.43 -32.18
C GLU A 58 16.34 -32.49 -33.14
N GLY A 59 15.09 -32.90 -32.89
CA GLY A 59 14.44 -33.89 -33.73
C GLY A 59 14.32 -33.42 -35.19
N GLN A 60 14.91 -34.17 -36.13
CA GLN A 60 14.68 -34.00 -37.58
C GLN A 60 13.54 -34.92 -38.06
N ASN A 61 13.18 -34.85 -39.34
CA ASN A 61 12.14 -35.70 -39.93
C ASN A 61 12.37 -37.20 -39.60
N GLY A 62 11.55 -37.75 -38.70
CA GLY A 62 11.60 -39.14 -38.25
C GLY A 62 12.45 -39.41 -37.00
N VAL A 63 13.12 -38.41 -36.43
CA VAL A 63 13.94 -38.53 -35.21
C VAL A 63 13.26 -37.76 -34.07
N ALA A 64 13.02 -38.42 -32.94
CA ALA A 64 12.44 -37.77 -31.77
C ALA A 64 13.48 -36.86 -31.08
N TYR A 65 13.02 -35.76 -30.47
CA TYR A 65 13.87 -34.94 -29.60
C TYR A 65 14.39 -35.74 -28.42
N GLU A 66 15.65 -35.50 -28.06
CA GLU A 66 16.31 -36.13 -26.91
C GLU A 66 16.63 -35.08 -25.84
N PHE A 67 16.24 -35.37 -24.60
CA PHE A 67 16.40 -34.48 -23.46
C PHE A 67 17.11 -35.19 -22.32
N GLN A 68 18.15 -34.58 -21.76
CA GLN A 68 18.73 -35.07 -20.50
C GLN A 68 17.87 -34.61 -19.32
N LEU A 69 17.39 -35.53 -18.49
CA LEU A 69 16.49 -35.23 -17.37
C LEU A 69 17.10 -34.22 -16.39
N SER A 70 18.36 -34.41 -15.98
CA SER A 70 19.06 -33.49 -15.07
C SER A 70 19.20 -32.07 -15.61
N HIS A 71 19.52 -31.92 -16.90
CA HIS A 71 19.67 -30.62 -17.55
C HIS A 71 18.33 -29.87 -17.60
N CYS A 72 17.25 -30.56 -17.99
CA CYS A 72 15.93 -29.95 -18.04
C CYS A 72 15.39 -29.61 -16.64
N HIS A 73 15.69 -30.45 -15.63
CA HIS A 73 15.33 -30.18 -14.24
C HIS A 73 16.04 -28.91 -13.72
N ALA A 74 17.36 -28.84 -13.89
CA ALA A 74 18.13 -27.69 -13.45
C ALA A 74 17.70 -26.40 -14.15
N TRP A 75 17.46 -26.44 -15.47
CA TRP A 75 16.96 -25.29 -16.21
C TRP A 75 15.59 -24.83 -15.69
N ARG A 76 14.67 -25.76 -15.45
CA ARG A 76 13.34 -25.43 -14.91
C ARG A 76 13.47 -24.74 -13.56
N GLN A 77 14.27 -25.29 -12.66
CA GLN A 77 14.41 -24.76 -11.32
C GLN A 77 15.10 -23.38 -11.32
N ALA A 78 16.15 -23.21 -12.12
CA ALA A 78 16.81 -21.92 -12.32
C ALA A 78 15.85 -20.86 -12.89
N ARG A 79 15.02 -21.23 -13.87
CA ARG A 79 14.00 -20.34 -14.44
C ARG A 79 12.95 -19.95 -13.39
N ASP A 80 12.46 -20.92 -12.63
CA ASP A 80 11.44 -20.69 -11.61
C ASP A 80 12.02 -19.83 -10.45
N ASP A 81 13.30 -19.99 -10.10
CA ASP A 81 14.03 -19.14 -9.16
C ASP A 81 14.18 -17.70 -9.69
N LYS A 82 14.61 -17.53 -10.95
CA LYS A 82 14.67 -16.21 -11.61
C LYS A 82 13.30 -15.52 -11.61
N ALA A 83 12.22 -16.27 -11.92
CA ALA A 83 10.86 -15.74 -11.92
C ALA A 83 10.39 -15.32 -10.52
N ARG A 84 10.65 -16.14 -9.50
CA ARG A 84 10.35 -15.80 -8.09
C ARG A 84 11.12 -14.56 -7.64
N ALA A 85 12.42 -14.48 -7.93
CA ALA A 85 13.25 -13.33 -7.59
C ALA A 85 12.79 -12.04 -8.29
N ARG A 86 12.34 -12.12 -9.55
CA ARG A 86 11.77 -10.97 -10.28
C ARG A 86 10.46 -10.50 -9.67
N LYS A 87 9.57 -11.44 -9.30
CA LYS A 87 8.30 -11.12 -8.63
C LYS A 87 8.56 -10.44 -7.27
N GLN A 88 9.43 -11.01 -6.44
CA GLN A 88 9.79 -10.44 -5.14
C GLN A 88 10.37 -9.03 -5.26
N ARG A 89 11.26 -8.79 -6.24
CA ARG A 89 11.78 -7.44 -6.53
C ARG A 89 10.68 -6.47 -6.96
N GLY A 90 9.75 -6.92 -7.80
CA GLY A 90 8.59 -6.10 -8.21
C GLY A 90 7.70 -5.73 -7.02
N ASP A 91 7.41 -6.70 -6.14
CA ASP A 91 6.63 -6.49 -4.93
C ASP A 91 7.32 -5.52 -3.96
N GLN A 92 8.66 -5.62 -3.82
CA GLN A 92 9.46 -4.69 -3.02
C GLN A 92 9.43 -3.26 -3.55
N ILE A 93 9.61 -3.07 -4.87
CA ILE A 93 9.54 -1.75 -5.51
C ILE A 93 8.14 -1.14 -5.35
N ALA A 94 7.09 -1.96 -5.53
CA ALA A 94 5.72 -1.52 -5.34
C ALA A 94 5.43 -1.11 -3.89
N ALA A 95 5.95 -1.85 -2.91
CA ALA A 95 5.86 -1.51 -1.50
C ALA A 95 6.60 -0.19 -1.18
N GLN A 96 7.82 -0.02 -1.71
CA GLN A 96 8.59 1.22 -1.56
C GLN A 96 7.87 2.42 -2.19
N ALA A 97 7.32 2.26 -3.39
CA ALA A 97 6.55 3.31 -4.05
C ALA A 97 5.29 3.66 -3.25
N ALA A 98 4.59 2.67 -2.67
CA ALA A 98 3.41 2.91 -1.84
C ALA A 98 3.72 3.73 -0.58
N LEU A 99 4.91 3.58 0.01
CA LEU A 99 5.40 4.43 1.10
C LEU A 99 5.70 5.85 0.61
N ALA A 100 6.39 5.99 -0.52
CA ALA A 100 6.74 7.30 -1.09
C ALA A 100 5.52 8.13 -1.53
N PHE A 101 4.45 7.49 -1.99
CA PHE A 101 3.20 8.16 -2.34
C PHE A 101 2.31 8.50 -1.12
N ARG A 102 2.67 8.06 0.09
CA ARG A 102 1.82 8.17 1.27
C ARG A 102 1.96 9.46 2.08
N ASN A 103 2.86 10.39 1.72
CA ASN A 103 3.13 11.63 2.48
C ASN A 103 3.19 11.36 3.99
N LEU A 104 4.05 10.42 4.42
CA LEU A 104 4.27 10.19 5.84
C LEU A 104 4.94 11.44 6.43
N ASP A 105 4.43 11.94 7.54
CA ASP A 105 5.06 13.02 8.30
C ASP A 105 6.46 12.58 8.76
N ALA A 106 7.41 13.52 8.88
CA ALA A 106 8.81 13.25 9.20
C ALA A 106 9.03 12.42 10.48
N ASP A 107 8.05 12.44 11.41
CA ASP A 107 8.07 11.66 12.65
C ASP A 107 7.81 10.16 12.43
N GLN A 108 7.16 9.76 11.34
CA GLN A 108 6.93 8.35 10.98
C GLN A 108 8.12 7.72 10.25
N GLU A 109 8.89 8.50 9.48
CA GLU A 109 10.09 8.01 8.80
C GLU A 109 11.17 7.53 9.79
N GLU A 110 11.31 8.21 10.94
CA GLU A 110 12.33 7.87 11.96
C GLU A 110 11.95 6.62 12.77
N ALA A 111 10.65 6.35 12.97
CA ALA A 111 10.17 5.14 13.62
C ALA A 111 10.28 3.88 12.73
N GLU A 112 10.18 4.05 11.41
CA GLU A 112 10.23 2.94 10.44
C GLU A 112 11.64 2.63 9.91
N ALA A 113 12.63 3.51 10.15
CA ALA A 113 14.00 3.38 9.63
C ALA A 113 14.81 2.15 10.11
N GLY A 114 14.28 1.37 11.05
CA GLY A 114 14.92 0.15 11.58
C GLY A 114 14.20 -1.17 11.29
N LEU A 115 13.05 -1.13 10.62
CA LEU A 115 12.18 -2.30 10.45
C LEU A 115 12.38 -2.97 9.09
N THR A 116 12.41 -4.30 9.07
CA THR A 116 12.34 -5.07 7.83
C THR A 116 10.98 -4.88 7.16
N ALA A 117 10.89 -5.09 5.85
CA ALA A 117 9.62 -4.94 5.10
C ALA A 117 8.47 -5.82 5.66
N GLU A 118 8.80 -6.96 6.25
CA GLU A 118 7.81 -7.84 6.92
C GLU A 118 7.33 -7.24 8.24
N GLU A 119 8.22 -6.63 9.01
CA GLU A 119 7.89 -5.94 10.26
C GLU A 119 7.07 -4.67 10.01
N VAL A 120 7.40 -3.88 8.99
CA VAL A 120 6.59 -2.72 8.57
C VAL A 120 5.18 -3.16 8.18
N ARG A 121 5.05 -4.26 7.44
CA ARG A 121 3.75 -4.80 7.04
C ARG A 121 2.93 -5.27 8.24
N LYS A 122 3.57 -6.00 9.17
CA LYS A 122 2.94 -6.49 10.39
C LYS A 122 2.53 -5.34 11.31
N TRP A 123 3.37 -4.33 11.45
CA TRP A 123 3.09 -3.12 12.21
C TRP A 123 1.95 -2.30 11.59
N SER A 124 1.99 -2.06 10.28
CA SER A 124 0.90 -1.41 9.53
C SER A 124 -0.43 -2.16 9.67
N GLN A 125 -0.42 -3.49 9.66
CA GLN A 125 -1.63 -4.28 9.81
C GLN A 125 -2.20 -4.20 11.23
N ALA A 126 -1.33 -4.27 12.25
CA ALA A 126 -1.72 -4.07 13.64
C ALA A 126 -2.24 -2.64 13.89
N GLU A 127 -1.63 -1.63 13.27
CA GLU A 127 -2.08 -0.24 13.38
C GLU A 127 -3.42 -0.03 12.68
N TYR A 128 -3.64 -0.63 11.51
CA TYR A 128 -4.93 -0.61 10.83
C TYR A 128 -6.04 -1.23 11.70
N GLU A 129 -5.77 -2.38 12.33
CA GLU A 129 -6.72 -3.03 13.24
C GLU A 129 -7.00 -2.16 14.47
N ARG A 130 -5.98 -1.52 15.05
CA ARG A 130 -6.13 -0.58 16.17
C ARG A 130 -6.96 0.64 15.78
N ASN A 131 -6.67 1.25 14.64
CA ASN A 131 -7.38 2.44 14.16
C ASN A 131 -8.83 2.12 13.82
N ARG A 132 -9.09 0.95 13.22
CA ARG A 132 -10.45 0.48 12.95
C ARG A 132 -11.25 0.21 14.24
N LEU A 133 -10.64 -0.39 15.26
CA LEU A 133 -11.29 -0.57 16.56
C LEU A 133 -11.57 0.78 17.24
N ALA A 134 -10.63 1.72 17.13
CA ALA A 134 -10.80 3.08 17.65
C ALA A 134 -11.92 3.85 16.91
N GLU A 135 -12.05 3.72 15.57
CA GLU A 135 -13.18 4.28 14.81
C GLU A 135 -14.52 3.69 15.27
N GLN A 136 -14.59 2.38 15.51
CA GLN A 136 -15.82 1.72 15.98
C GLN A 136 -16.25 2.17 17.37
N ARG A 137 -15.29 2.52 18.24
CA ARG A 137 -15.57 3.10 19.56
C ARG A 137 -15.86 4.61 19.52
N GLY A 138 -15.65 5.25 18.37
CA GLY A 138 -15.79 6.70 18.20
C GLY A 138 -14.60 7.51 18.69
N ASP A 139 -13.47 6.85 19.02
CA ASP A 139 -12.22 7.52 19.42
C ASP A 139 -11.55 8.22 18.23
N LEU A 140 -11.78 7.71 17.00
CA LEU A 140 -11.28 8.27 15.76
C LEU A 140 -12.43 8.51 14.77
N ILE A 141 -12.32 9.60 14.02
CA ILE A 141 -13.22 9.94 12.93
C ILE A 141 -12.41 10.27 11.68
N ARG A 142 -12.91 9.88 10.51
CA ARG A 142 -12.27 10.19 9.23
C ARG A 142 -12.20 11.70 9.01
N ALA A 143 -11.04 12.19 8.58
CA ALA A 143 -10.81 13.61 8.31
C ALA A 143 -11.85 14.22 7.35
N ASP A 144 -12.25 13.49 6.30
CA ASP A 144 -13.29 13.93 5.35
C ASP A 144 -14.64 14.17 6.04
N ARG A 145 -14.97 13.31 7.02
CA ARG A 145 -16.21 13.44 7.79
C ARG A 145 -16.13 14.63 8.75
N THR A 146 -15.00 14.83 9.41
CA THR A 146 -14.77 16.03 10.24
C THR A 146 -14.84 17.31 9.42
N ARG A 147 -14.24 17.33 8.23
CA ARG A 147 -14.32 18.45 7.29
C ARG A 147 -15.78 18.79 6.95
N ALA A 148 -16.57 17.79 6.56
CA ALA A 148 -17.97 18.00 6.21
C ALA A 148 -18.79 18.55 7.38
N VAL A 149 -18.60 18.01 8.59
CA VAL A 149 -19.27 18.51 9.80
C VAL A 149 -18.85 19.95 10.11
N MET A 150 -17.56 20.27 10.02
CA MET A 150 -17.07 21.63 10.28
C MET A 150 -17.60 22.62 9.24
N GLU A 151 -17.68 22.23 7.96
CA GLU A 151 -18.28 23.05 6.90
C GLU A 151 -19.75 23.36 7.20
N GLU A 152 -20.55 22.35 7.55
CA GLU A 152 -21.96 22.52 7.89
C GLU A 152 -22.15 23.43 9.11
N VAL A 153 -21.34 23.25 10.17
CA VAL A 153 -21.39 24.11 11.37
C VAL A 153 -21.02 25.56 11.03
N LEU A 154 -20.01 25.78 10.20
CA LEU A 154 -19.58 27.12 9.80
C LEU A 154 -20.64 27.82 8.93
N VAL A 155 -21.22 27.11 7.97
CA VAL A 155 -22.32 27.64 7.13
C VAL A 155 -23.52 27.99 8.01
N MET A 156 -23.95 27.09 8.89
CA MET A 156 -25.05 27.35 9.82
C MET A 156 -24.79 28.58 10.69
N THR A 157 -23.57 28.72 11.21
CA THR A 157 -23.18 29.88 12.02
C THR A 157 -23.21 31.17 11.21
N ALA A 158 -22.67 31.15 10.00
CA ALA A 158 -22.66 32.32 9.11
C ALA A 158 -24.10 32.76 8.78
N THR A 159 -24.96 31.85 8.33
CA THR A 159 -26.37 32.13 8.04
C THR A 159 -27.13 32.64 9.27
N SER A 160 -26.85 32.09 10.45
CA SER A 160 -27.47 32.54 11.71
C SER A 160 -27.08 33.98 12.04
N LEU A 161 -25.80 34.36 11.86
CA LEU A 161 -25.36 35.75 12.05
C LEU A 161 -25.94 36.72 11.01
N GLU A 162 -26.14 36.26 9.77
CA GLU A 162 -26.70 37.07 8.68
C GLU A 162 -28.16 37.43 8.91
N THR A 163 -28.93 36.46 9.41
CA THR A 163 -30.39 36.57 9.58
C THR A 163 -30.78 37.08 10.97
N LEU A 164 -29.81 37.21 11.88
CA LEU A 164 -30.05 37.67 13.25
C LEU A 164 -30.61 39.11 13.31
N PRO A 165 -30.13 40.10 12.54
CA PRO A 165 -30.69 41.45 12.55
C PRO A 165 -32.19 41.47 12.19
N ASP A 166 -32.57 40.77 11.11
CA ASP A 166 -33.96 40.66 10.67
C ASP A 166 -34.85 40.02 11.73
N TYR A 167 -34.36 38.95 12.35
CA TYR A 167 -35.08 38.30 13.45
C TYR A 167 -35.27 39.23 14.64
N LEU A 168 -34.26 40.02 14.99
CA LEU A 168 -34.34 40.97 16.10
C LEU A 168 -35.29 42.13 15.78
N GLU A 169 -35.26 42.66 14.54
CA GLU A 169 -36.21 43.66 14.05
C GLU A 169 -37.65 43.16 14.18
N MET A 170 -37.93 41.99 13.62
CA MET A 170 -39.28 41.41 13.61
C MET A 170 -39.78 41.08 15.02
N LYS A 171 -38.90 40.54 15.89
CA LYS A 171 -39.31 40.03 17.21
C LYS A 171 -39.37 41.12 18.29
N PHE A 172 -38.49 42.11 18.21
CA PHE A 172 -38.36 43.14 19.25
C PHE A 172 -38.76 44.55 18.77
N GLY A 173 -39.11 44.71 17.50
CA GLY A 173 -39.56 45.99 16.94
C GLY A 173 -38.45 47.05 16.94
N LEU A 174 -37.23 46.65 16.63
CA LEU A 174 -36.08 47.55 16.58
C LEU A 174 -36.28 48.67 15.56
N SER A 175 -35.77 49.86 15.86
CA SER A 175 -35.73 50.96 14.88
C SER A 175 -34.69 50.68 13.80
N THR A 176 -34.81 51.34 12.65
CA THR A 176 -33.84 51.21 11.55
C THR A 176 -32.39 51.50 11.98
N GLU A 177 -32.19 52.48 12.88
CA GLU A 177 -30.87 52.81 13.41
C GLU A 177 -30.32 51.70 14.33
N GLN A 178 -31.19 51.08 15.14
CA GLN A 178 -30.82 49.95 15.99
C GLN A 178 -30.49 48.70 15.15
N VAL A 179 -31.25 48.44 14.07
CA VAL A 179 -30.96 47.34 13.14
C VAL A 179 -29.59 47.55 12.48
N ALA A 180 -29.27 48.77 12.03
CA ALA A 180 -27.97 49.08 11.46
C ALA A 180 -26.80 48.79 12.43
N GLN A 181 -26.96 49.15 13.72
CA GLN A 181 -25.96 48.84 14.76
C GLN A 181 -25.78 47.33 14.97
N VAL A 182 -26.87 46.56 14.88
CA VAL A 182 -26.81 45.10 14.98
C VAL A 182 -26.10 44.49 13.77
N VAL A 183 -26.41 44.95 12.55
CA VAL A 183 -25.74 44.52 11.31
C VAL A 183 -24.23 44.76 11.41
N GLU A 184 -23.82 45.98 11.77
CA GLU A 184 -22.40 46.32 11.96
C GLU A 184 -21.73 45.40 12.97
N ARG A 185 -22.41 45.11 14.09
CA ARG A 185 -21.89 44.21 15.12
C ARG A 185 -21.77 42.77 14.65
N THR A 186 -22.75 42.25 13.89
CA THR A 186 -22.71 40.88 13.36
C THR A 186 -21.63 40.71 12.30
N ASP A 187 -21.41 41.73 11.46
CA ASP A 187 -20.34 41.73 10.47
C ASP A 187 -18.97 41.78 11.13
N GLN A 188 -18.78 42.66 12.13
CA GLN A 188 -17.55 42.70 12.91
C GLN A 188 -17.23 41.35 13.56
N LEU A 189 -18.24 40.68 14.13
CA LEU A 189 -18.06 39.36 14.74
C LEU A 189 -17.67 38.30 13.70
N ARG A 190 -18.26 38.35 12.50
CA ARG A 190 -17.93 37.43 11.40
C ARG A 190 -16.46 37.62 10.96
N ASP A 191 -16.01 38.86 10.84
CA ASP A 191 -14.62 39.18 10.50
C ASP A 191 -13.63 38.74 11.58
N GLU A 192 -13.97 38.93 12.86
CA GLU A 192 -13.16 38.44 13.99
C GLU A 192 -13.04 36.92 14.00
N ILE A 193 -14.13 36.19 13.75
CA ILE A 193 -14.13 34.73 13.65
C ILE A 193 -13.21 34.29 12.52
N LYS A 194 -13.33 34.90 11.34
CA LYS A 194 -12.47 34.61 10.18
C LYS A 194 -11.00 34.85 10.51
N ALA A 195 -10.66 36.01 11.08
CA ALA A 195 -9.29 36.34 11.45
C ALA A 195 -8.69 35.33 12.44
N LYS A 196 -9.47 34.88 13.44
CA LYS A 196 -9.03 33.85 14.39
C LYS A 196 -8.83 32.49 13.75
N ILE A 197 -9.72 32.07 12.84
CA ILE A 197 -9.56 30.82 12.10
C ILE A 197 -8.29 30.87 11.25
N ASP A 198 -8.06 31.97 10.53
CA ASP A 198 -6.84 32.16 9.72
C ASP A 198 -5.58 32.13 10.59
N ASP A 199 -5.59 32.75 11.77
CA ASP A 199 -4.46 32.69 12.70
C ASP A 199 -4.20 31.25 13.20
N LEU A 200 -5.25 30.53 13.58
CA LEU A 200 -5.15 29.14 14.04
C LEU A 200 -4.60 28.21 12.94
N LEU A 201 -5.00 28.43 11.67
CA LEU A 201 -4.52 27.64 10.53
C LEU A 201 -3.07 27.96 10.14
N ARG A 202 -2.57 29.17 10.44
CA ARG A 202 -1.17 29.54 10.18
C ARG A 202 -0.20 29.02 11.24
N ARG A 203 -0.68 28.70 12.44
CA ARG A 203 0.16 28.14 13.50
C ARG A 203 0.61 26.73 13.09
N PRO A 204 1.90 26.39 13.17
CA PRO A 204 2.34 25.01 12.93
C PRO A 204 1.60 24.08 13.89
N ALA A 205 1.17 22.93 13.38
CA ALA A 205 0.32 21.99 14.10
C ALA A 205 0.89 21.70 15.49
N SER A 206 0.24 22.23 16.53
CA SER A 206 0.50 21.82 17.90
C SER A 206 -0.51 20.75 18.24
N VAL A 207 -0.03 19.58 18.63
CA VAL A 207 -0.89 18.54 19.18
C VAL A 207 -1.46 19.09 20.49
N VAL A 208 -2.71 19.56 20.45
CA VAL A 208 -3.45 19.89 21.66
C VAL A 208 -3.84 18.56 22.31
N ALA A 209 -3.13 18.19 23.36
CA ALA A 209 -3.47 17.02 24.14
C ALA A 209 -4.87 17.23 24.77
N PHE A 210 -5.90 16.61 24.18
CA PHE A 210 -7.20 16.47 24.82
C PHE A 210 -7.10 15.39 25.91
N GLY A 211 -6.64 15.79 27.10
CA GLY A 211 -6.60 14.92 28.27
C GLY A 211 -5.42 15.24 29.20
N GLY A 212 -5.59 16.21 30.10
CA GLY A 212 -4.58 16.53 31.11
C GLY A 212 -4.96 17.61 32.12
N GLY A 213 -6.16 18.21 32.02
CA GLY A 213 -6.68 19.11 33.04
C GLY A 213 -7.20 18.32 34.22
N ARG A 214 -6.45 18.30 35.32
CA ARG A 214 -6.85 17.79 36.64
C ARG A 214 -8.31 18.13 36.94
N GLN A 215 -9.13 17.10 37.08
CA GLN A 215 -10.42 17.18 37.76
C GLN A 215 -10.12 17.68 39.17
N GLY A 216 -10.58 18.89 39.49
CA GLY A 216 -10.31 19.53 40.77
C GLY A 216 -10.81 18.67 41.92
N GLU A 217 -9.89 18.30 42.81
CA GLU A 217 -10.23 17.93 44.17
C GLU A 217 -10.95 19.13 44.80
N MET A 218 -12.26 19.00 44.98
CA MET A 218 -12.99 19.81 45.94
C MET A 218 -12.70 19.22 47.32
N ASP A 219 -11.82 19.88 48.08
CA ASP A 219 -11.73 19.69 49.52
C ASP A 219 -13.06 20.14 50.16
N ILE A 220 -13.67 19.22 50.93
CA ILE A 220 -14.68 19.49 51.96
C ILE A 220 -13.96 19.59 53.29
#